data_AF-A0ABD1V624-F1
#
_entry.id   AF-A0ABD1V624-F1
#
_cell.length_a   1.000
_cell.length_b   1.000
_cell.length_c   1.000
_cell.angle_alpha   90.00
_cell.angle_beta   90.00
_cell.angle_gamma   90.00
#
_symmetry.space_group_name_H-M   'P 1'
#
loop_
_entity.id
_entity.type
_entity.pdbx_description
1 polymer ?
#
loop_
_entity_poly.entity_id
_entity_poly.type
_entity_poly.pdbx_seq_one_letter_code
_entity_poly.pdbx_strand_id
1 'polypeptide(L)'
;MGAQAFKKYFTPKWEEFSSHGELEDVLEASLASAIRASAMQMKVLGEFRNQMQEQKRRVAEASKADKEHQQALEGLKAALESAQIAYKQMEADLRESDSNLLNMTKQLDNANAAQKVAAEALEAANVEKRRLQEEAKSRDEEVSSLRQELANAAKGKKEAEDGKEEVEARLKEVEAKLANVEADFVANFHNTEAYSNFSDYFTRVGQQEVLTALRTDHPDFDVKTLETRFPPPDAEGEEDS
;
A
#
# COMPACT_ATOMS: atom_id res chain seq x y z
N MET A 1 80.19 -74.49 -24.12
CA MET A 1 81.09 -74.42 -25.30
C MET A 1 82.56 -74.75 -25.01
N GLY A 2 83.04 -74.83 -23.77
CA GLY A 2 84.48 -75.09 -23.47
C GLY A 2 85.03 -76.47 -23.87
N ALA A 3 84.22 -77.54 -23.84
CA ALA A 3 84.69 -78.90 -24.11
C ALA A 3 85.06 -79.16 -25.60
N GLN A 4 84.38 -78.49 -26.54
CA GLN A 4 84.69 -78.62 -27.97
C GLN A 4 85.96 -77.87 -28.36
N ALA A 5 86.25 -76.71 -27.74
CA ALA A 5 87.48 -75.97 -27.98
C ALA A 5 88.72 -76.71 -27.45
N PHE A 6 88.59 -77.36 -26.29
CA PHE A 6 89.66 -78.16 -25.70
C PHE A 6 90.05 -79.36 -26.58
N LYS A 7 89.06 -80.16 -27.03
CA LYS A 7 89.31 -81.29 -27.94
C LYS A 7 89.94 -80.89 -29.27
N LYS A 8 89.58 -79.74 -29.83
CA LYS A 8 90.07 -79.31 -31.15
C LYS A 8 91.54 -78.87 -31.14
N TYR A 9 92.05 -78.40 -30.00
CA TYR A 9 93.44 -77.95 -29.86
C TYR A 9 94.37 -79.01 -29.26
N PHE A 10 93.86 -79.91 -28.42
CA PHE A 10 94.72 -80.82 -27.65
C PHE A 10 95.10 -82.11 -28.41
N THR A 11 94.24 -82.64 -29.27
CA THR A 11 94.43 -84.01 -29.80
C THR A 11 95.33 -84.10 -31.04
N PRO A 12 95.22 -83.24 -32.08
CA PRO A 12 96.00 -83.44 -33.30
C PRO A 12 97.50 -83.11 -33.17
N LYS A 13 97.88 -82.15 -32.30
CA LYS A 13 99.29 -81.74 -32.12
C LYS A 13 100.09 -82.62 -31.16
N TRP A 14 99.43 -83.47 -30.38
CA TRP A 14 100.07 -84.36 -29.41
C TRP A 14 100.65 -85.63 -30.06
N GLU A 15 100.03 -86.12 -31.13
CA GLU A 15 100.49 -87.32 -31.87
C GLU A 15 101.73 -87.03 -32.72
N GLU A 16 101.88 -85.83 -33.29
CA GLU A 16 103.09 -85.46 -34.05
C GLU A 16 104.32 -85.23 -33.14
N PHE A 17 104.15 -84.55 -32.00
CA PHE A 17 105.28 -84.18 -31.11
C PHE A 17 105.88 -85.35 -30.32
N SER A 18 105.12 -86.41 -30.07
CA SER A 18 105.58 -87.56 -29.27
C SER A 18 106.46 -88.55 -30.05
N SER A 19 106.64 -88.36 -31.35
CA SER A 19 107.38 -89.28 -32.22
C SER A 19 108.86 -88.91 -32.45
N HIS A 20 109.29 -87.66 -32.19
CA HIS A 20 110.64 -87.18 -32.57
C HIS A 20 111.29 -86.13 -31.62
N GLY A 21 110.71 -85.81 -30.44
CA GLY A 21 111.26 -84.80 -29.51
C GLY A 21 111.94 -85.39 -28.26
N GLU A 22 112.93 -84.69 -27.70
CA GLU A 22 113.49 -85.05 -26.39
C GLU A 22 112.43 -84.90 -25.28
N LEU A 23 112.49 -85.74 -24.24
CA LEU A 23 111.48 -85.85 -23.17
C LEU A 23 111.17 -84.50 -22.49
N GLU A 24 112.18 -83.61 -22.44
CA GLU A 24 112.10 -82.28 -21.85
C GLU A 24 111.17 -81.34 -22.64
N ASP A 25 111.23 -81.37 -23.98
CA ASP A 25 110.37 -80.56 -24.86
C ASP A 25 108.89 -80.96 -24.75
N VAL A 26 108.60 -82.26 -24.57
CA VAL A 26 107.23 -82.78 -24.40
C VAL A 26 106.64 -82.34 -23.05
N LEU A 27 107.47 -82.32 -21.99
CA LEU A 27 107.07 -81.84 -20.67
C LEU A 27 106.80 -80.33 -20.66
N GLU A 28 107.66 -79.53 -21.31
CA GLU A 28 107.45 -78.09 -21.46
C GLU A 28 106.19 -77.76 -22.26
N ALA A 29 105.94 -78.47 -23.37
CA ALA A 29 104.74 -78.28 -24.18
C ALA A 29 103.45 -78.65 -23.41
N SER A 30 103.49 -79.73 -22.63
CA SER A 30 102.39 -80.16 -21.76
C SER A 30 102.10 -79.13 -20.66
N LEU A 31 103.15 -78.64 -19.98
CA LEU A 31 103.04 -77.62 -18.95
C LEU A 31 102.51 -76.30 -19.52
N ALA A 32 103.03 -75.85 -20.67
CA ALA A 32 102.55 -74.65 -21.35
C ALA A 32 101.08 -74.80 -21.80
N SER A 33 100.67 -75.99 -22.23
CA SER A 33 99.27 -76.29 -22.57
C SER A 33 98.36 -76.26 -21.35
N ALA A 34 98.80 -76.83 -20.23
CA ALA A 34 98.09 -76.78 -18.95
C ALA A 34 97.96 -75.35 -18.42
N ILE A 35 99.01 -74.54 -18.51
CA ILE A 35 98.99 -73.12 -18.14
C ILE A 35 97.98 -72.35 -19.00
N ARG A 36 97.99 -72.56 -20.33
CA ARG A 36 97.02 -71.92 -21.24
C ARG A 36 95.58 -72.36 -20.94
N ALA A 37 95.36 -73.64 -20.67
CA ALA A 37 94.05 -74.16 -20.31
C ALA A 37 93.54 -73.55 -19.00
N SER A 38 94.39 -73.50 -17.97
CA SER A 38 94.07 -72.86 -16.69
C SER A 38 93.81 -71.36 -16.83
N ALA A 39 94.59 -70.65 -17.64
CA ALA A 39 94.37 -69.24 -17.92
C ALA A 39 93.03 -68.98 -18.62
N MET A 40 92.65 -69.85 -19.59
CA MET A 40 91.33 -69.78 -20.22
C MET A 40 90.19 -70.07 -19.23
N GLN A 41 90.35 -71.07 -18.35
CA GLN A 41 89.37 -71.37 -17.31
C GLN A 41 89.21 -70.19 -16.33
N MET A 42 90.32 -69.59 -15.87
CA MET A 42 90.28 -68.41 -15.01
C MET A 42 89.60 -67.22 -15.69
N LYS A 43 89.83 -67.01 -17.00
CA LYS A 43 89.15 -65.98 -17.78
C LYS A 43 87.65 -66.22 -17.85
N VAL A 44 87.22 -67.44 -18.17
CA VAL A 44 85.78 -67.82 -18.22
C VAL A 44 85.12 -67.66 -16.85
N LEU A 45 85.77 -68.06 -15.75
CA LEU A 45 85.26 -67.86 -14.39
C LEU A 45 85.21 -66.38 -14.01
N GLY A 46 86.17 -65.57 -14.47
CA GLY A 46 86.16 -64.12 -14.34
C GLY A 46 84.97 -63.47 -15.04
N GLU A 47 84.73 -63.82 -16.30
CA GLU A 47 83.57 -63.37 -17.08
C GLU A 47 82.25 -63.81 -16.44
N PHE A 48 82.16 -65.08 -16.02
CA PHE A 48 80.98 -65.60 -15.33
C PHE A 48 80.69 -64.86 -14.01
N ARG A 49 81.72 -64.60 -13.20
CA ARG A 49 81.61 -63.81 -11.97
C ARG A 49 81.12 -62.38 -12.25
N ASN A 50 81.65 -61.72 -13.28
CA ASN A 50 81.22 -60.38 -13.68
C ASN A 50 79.75 -60.39 -14.14
N GLN A 51 79.34 -61.40 -14.93
CA GLN A 51 77.95 -61.58 -15.33
C GLN A 51 77.03 -61.79 -14.12
N MET A 52 77.45 -62.61 -13.14
CA MET A 52 76.68 -62.83 -11.91
C MET A 52 76.55 -61.56 -11.06
N GLN A 53 77.61 -60.75 -10.97
CA GLN A 53 77.55 -59.46 -10.28
C GLN A 53 76.63 -58.47 -10.99
N GLU A 54 76.68 -58.40 -12.32
CA GLU A 54 75.79 -57.56 -13.12
C GLU A 54 74.33 -58.03 -13.03
N GLN A 55 74.06 -59.34 -13.04
CA GLN A 55 72.73 -59.89 -12.77
C GLN A 55 72.23 -59.50 -11.37
N LYS A 56 73.09 -59.61 -10.34
CA LYS A 56 72.75 -59.18 -8.98
C LYS A 56 72.44 -57.68 -8.92
N ARG A 57 73.19 -56.84 -9.62
CA ARG A 57 72.94 -55.39 -9.72
C ARG A 57 71.58 -55.10 -10.36
N ARG A 58 71.29 -55.73 -11.50
CA ARG A 58 70.01 -55.59 -12.21
C ARG A 58 68.82 -56.03 -11.36
N VAL A 59 68.93 -57.14 -10.63
CA VAL A 59 67.88 -57.60 -9.71
C VAL A 59 67.67 -56.60 -8.56
N ALA A 60 68.74 -56.03 -8.00
CA ALA A 60 68.63 -55.00 -6.97
C ALA A 60 67.97 -53.71 -7.48
N GLU A 61 68.32 -53.27 -8.70
CA GLU A 61 67.69 -52.10 -9.35
C GLU A 61 66.21 -52.35 -9.67
N ALA A 62 65.87 -53.51 -10.20
CA ALA A 62 64.48 -53.90 -10.44
C ALA A 62 63.67 -53.96 -9.14
N SER A 63 64.24 -54.50 -8.06
CA SER A 63 63.57 -54.51 -6.74
C SER A 63 63.37 -53.11 -6.17
N LYS A 64 64.31 -52.18 -6.40
CA LYS A 64 64.15 -50.77 -6.00
C LYS A 64 63.03 -50.10 -6.79
N ALA A 65 63.02 -50.27 -8.11
CA ALA A 65 61.98 -49.74 -8.98
C ALA A 65 60.58 -50.28 -8.63
N ASP A 66 60.47 -51.56 -8.28
CA ASP A 66 59.20 -52.17 -7.85
C ASP A 66 58.67 -51.57 -6.55
N LYS A 67 59.55 -51.31 -5.57
CA LYS A 67 59.19 -50.59 -4.34
C LYS A 67 58.72 -49.16 -4.60
N GLU A 68 59.43 -48.43 -5.46
CA GLU A 68 59.03 -47.07 -5.85
C GLU A 68 57.68 -47.08 -6.57
N HIS A 69 57.42 -48.09 -7.42
CA HIS A 69 56.13 -48.26 -8.09
C HIS A 69 55.00 -48.58 -7.10
N GLN A 70 55.25 -49.45 -6.12
CA GLN A 70 54.28 -49.74 -5.05
C GLN A 70 53.94 -48.49 -4.23
N GLN A 71 54.95 -47.69 -3.85
CA GLN A 71 54.72 -46.43 -3.14
C GLN A 71 53.93 -45.43 -3.98
N ALA A 72 54.21 -45.32 -5.28
CA ALA A 72 53.45 -44.47 -6.19
C ALA A 72 51.99 -44.93 -6.32
N LEU A 73 51.74 -46.25 -6.38
CA LEU A 73 50.40 -46.82 -6.41
C LEU A 73 49.62 -46.56 -5.12
N GLU A 74 50.26 -46.68 -3.95
CA GLU A 74 49.65 -46.31 -2.67
C GLU A 74 49.30 -44.82 -2.61
N GLY A 75 50.21 -43.95 -3.08
CA GLY A 75 49.96 -42.52 -3.18
C GLY A 75 48.77 -42.18 -4.08
N LEU A 76 48.65 -42.84 -5.24
CA LEU A 76 47.51 -42.67 -6.15
C LEU A 76 46.20 -43.17 -5.54
N LYS A 77 46.21 -44.27 -4.78
CA LYS A 77 45.02 -44.77 -4.06
C LYS A 77 44.55 -43.77 -3.00
N ALA A 78 45.48 -43.25 -2.19
CA ALA A 78 45.14 -42.24 -1.19
C ALA A 78 44.59 -40.95 -1.82
N ALA A 79 45.17 -40.51 -2.94
CA ALA A 79 44.66 -39.36 -3.69
C ALA A 79 43.26 -39.61 -4.26
N LEU A 80 42.99 -40.81 -4.77
CA LEU A 80 41.66 -41.20 -5.27
C LEU A 80 40.61 -41.20 -4.14
N GLU A 81 40.93 -41.79 -2.99
CA GLU A 81 40.03 -41.80 -1.82
C GLU A 81 39.73 -40.37 -1.34
N SER A 82 40.76 -39.53 -1.27
CA SER A 82 40.61 -38.12 -0.92
C SER A 82 39.71 -37.37 -1.92
N ALA A 83 39.91 -37.59 -3.21
CA ALA A 83 39.09 -36.99 -4.26
C ALA A 83 37.61 -37.47 -4.20
N GLN A 84 37.37 -38.74 -3.88
CA GLN A 84 36.02 -39.27 -3.70
C GLN A 84 35.30 -38.66 -2.49
N ILE A 85 36.01 -38.42 -1.39
CA ILE A 85 35.46 -37.73 -0.22
C ILE A 85 35.11 -36.28 -0.59
N ALA A 86 36.02 -35.57 -1.25
CA ALA A 86 35.78 -34.19 -1.70
C ALA A 86 34.58 -34.10 -2.67
N TYR A 87 34.46 -35.06 -3.60
CA TYR A 87 33.33 -35.13 -4.52
C TYR A 87 32.00 -35.32 -3.80
N LYS A 88 31.93 -36.26 -2.83
CA LYS A 88 30.71 -36.47 -2.03
C LYS A 88 30.34 -35.25 -1.19
N GLN A 89 31.34 -34.53 -0.67
CA GLN A 89 31.11 -33.28 0.03
C GLN A 89 30.51 -32.22 -0.92
N MET A 90 31.08 -32.05 -2.11
CA MET A 90 30.55 -31.12 -3.10
C MET A 90 29.12 -31.48 -3.54
N GLU A 91 28.78 -32.77 -3.66
CA GLU A 91 27.39 -33.18 -3.93
C GLU A 91 26.43 -32.81 -2.79
N ALA A 92 26.88 -32.90 -1.54
CA ALA A 92 26.08 -32.49 -0.38
C ALA A 92 25.88 -30.97 -0.37
N ASP A 93 26.96 -30.21 -0.57
CA ASP A 93 26.92 -28.74 -0.61
C ASP A 93 26.03 -28.24 -1.76
N LEU A 94 26.08 -28.90 -2.93
CA LEU A 94 25.23 -28.56 -4.07
C LEU A 94 23.74 -28.79 -3.75
N ARG A 95 23.39 -29.92 -3.13
CA ARG A 95 22.00 -30.20 -2.72
C ARG A 95 21.49 -29.20 -1.68
N GLU A 96 22.35 -28.80 -0.73
CA GLU A 96 22.00 -27.79 0.26
C GLU A 96 21.78 -26.43 -0.41
N SER A 97 22.67 -26.03 -1.32
CA SER A 97 22.55 -24.81 -2.11
C SER A 97 21.25 -24.79 -2.92
N ASP A 98 20.89 -25.88 -3.61
CA ASP A 98 19.63 -26.01 -4.36
C ASP A 98 18.40 -25.88 -3.45
N SER A 99 18.44 -26.49 -2.27
CA SER A 99 17.38 -26.35 -1.26
C SER A 99 17.23 -24.91 -0.78
N ASN A 100 18.35 -24.23 -0.53
CA ASN A 100 18.36 -22.82 -0.13
C ASN A 100 17.84 -21.92 -1.24
N LEU A 101 18.22 -22.14 -2.50
CA LEU A 101 17.71 -21.40 -3.65
C LEU A 101 16.19 -21.58 -3.82
N LEU A 102 15.68 -22.81 -3.64
CA LEU A 102 14.24 -23.06 -3.68
C LEU A 102 13.50 -22.31 -2.56
N ASN A 103 14.06 -22.31 -1.35
CA ASN A 103 13.49 -21.57 -0.22
C ASN A 103 13.52 -20.06 -0.45
N MET A 104 14.62 -19.51 -0.95
CA MET A 104 14.73 -18.10 -1.30
C MET A 104 13.74 -17.71 -2.41
N THR A 105 13.56 -18.57 -3.41
CA THR A 105 12.58 -18.33 -4.48
C THR A 105 11.15 -18.23 -3.91
N LYS A 106 10.77 -19.16 -3.03
CA LYS A 106 9.46 -19.11 -2.34
C LYS A 106 9.30 -17.84 -1.48
N GLN A 107 10.36 -17.44 -0.78
CA GLN A 107 10.35 -16.20 0.01
C GLN A 107 10.18 -14.96 -0.88
N LEU A 108 10.86 -14.93 -2.03
CA LEU A 108 10.73 -13.86 -3.01
C LEU A 108 9.30 -13.79 -3.57
N ASP A 109 8.70 -14.92 -3.94
CA ASP A 109 7.33 -14.99 -4.44
C ASP A 109 6.33 -14.48 -3.39
N ASN A 110 6.49 -14.89 -2.13
CA ASN A 110 5.66 -14.42 -1.03
C ASN A 110 5.82 -12.90 -0.80
N ALA A 111 7.06 -12.39 -0.86
CA ALA A 111 7.34 -10.97 -0.72
C ALA A 111 6.72 -10.16 -1.87
N ASN A 112 6.81 -10.65 -3.10
CA ASN A 112 6.19 -10.04 -4.27
C ASN A 112 4.65 -10.01 -4.15
N ALA A 113 4.03 -11.10 -3.68
CA ALA A 113 2.59 -11.14 -3.43
C ALA A 113 2.17 -10.14 -2.35
N ALA A 114 2.91 -10.06 -1.24
CA ALA A 114 2.66 -9.08 -0.19
C ALA A 114 2.82 -7.64 -0.68
N GLN A 115 3.85 -7.36 -1.49
CA GLN A 115 4.06 -6.05 -2.10
C GLN A 115 2.89 -5.65 -3.01
N LYS A 116 2.39 -6.59 -3.83
CA LYS A 116 1.23 -6.36 -4.69
C LYS A 116 -0.01 -5.99 -3.89
N VAL A 117 -0.32 -6.75 -2.83
CA VAL A 117 -1.47 -6.46 -1.96
C VAL A 117 -1.32 -5.09 -1.27
N ALA A 118 -0.11 -4.76 -0.80
CA ALA A 118 0.16 -3.46 -0.19
C ALA A 118 -0.03 -2.30 -1.20
N ALA A 119 0.37 -2.48 -2.45
CA ALA A 119 0.17 -1.49 -3.51
C ALA A 119 -1.32 -1.28 -3.83
N GLU A 120 -2.08 -2.37 -3.97
CA GLU A 120 -3.54 -2.31 -4.22
C GLU A 120 -4.28 -1.63 -3.06
N ALA A 121 -3.90 -1.93 -1.81
CA ALA A 121 -4.47 -1.28 -0.63
C ALA A 121 -4.17 0.22 -0.58
N LEU A 122 -2.96 0.63 -0.96
CA LEU A 122 -2.57 2.03 -1.03
C LEU A 122 -3.34 2.77 -2.14
N GLU A 123 -3.55 2.14 -3.29
CA GLU A 123 -4.35 2.69 -4.37
C GLU A 123 -5.80 2.89 -3.94
N ALA A 124 -6.42 1.88 -3.32
CA ALA A 124 -7.78 1.97 -2.78
C ALA A 124 -7.92 3.09 -1.73
N ALA A 125 -6.95 3.21 -0.81
CA ALA A 125 -6.93 4.28 0.18
C ALA A 125 -6.81 5.68 -0.47
N ASN A 126 -6.03 5.81 -1.54
CA ASN A 126 -5.89 7.07 -2.27
C ASN A 126 -7.17 7.45 -3.03
N VAL A 127 -7.88 6.46 -3.60
CA VAL A 127 -9.19 6.68 -4.23
C VAL A 127 -10.19 7.18 -3.20
N GLU A 128 -10.29 6.51 -2.04
CA GLU A 128 -11.20 6.92 -0.97
C GLU A 128 -10.87 8.31 -0.42
N LYS A 129 -9.59 8.62 -0.27
CA LYS A 129 -9.15 9.96 0.14
C LYS A 129 -9.63 11.04 -0.84
N ARG A 130 -9.54 10.81 -2.15
CA ARG A 130 -10.05 11.76 -3.16
C ARG A 130 -11.56 11.92 -3.07
N ARG A 131 -12.29 10.80 -2.94
CA ARG A 131 -13.75 10.79 -2.76
C ARG A 131 -14.16 11.63 -1.56
N LEU A 132 -13.53 11.42 -0.41
CA LEU A 132 -13.79 12.19 0.81
C LEU A 132 -13.45 13.67 0.67
N GLN A 133 -12.39 14.01 -0.07
CA GLN A 133 -12.05 15.41 -0.37
C GLN A 133 -13.10 16.10 -1.24
N GLU A 134 -13.66 15.39 -2.21
CA GLU A 134 -14.75 15.92 -3.04
C GLU A 134 -16.04 16.09 -2.22
N GLU A 135 -16.39 15.12 -1.38
CA GLU A 135 -17.53 15.25 -0.45
C GLU A 135 -17.36 16.42 0.52
N ALA A 136 -16.16 16.62 1.06
CA ALA A 136 -15.87 17.74 1.95
C ALA A 136 -16.08 19.08 1.25
N LYS A 137 -15.58 19.23 0.00
CA LYS A 137 -15.80 20.45 -0.79
C LYS A 137 -17.28 20.71 -1.07
N SER A 138 -18.02 19.68 -1.46
CA SER A 138 -19.46 19.80 -1.71
C SER A 138 -20.22 20.23 -0.45
N ARG A 139 -19.85 19.68 0.72
CA ARG A 139 -20.42 20.11 2.00
C ARG A 139 -20.04 21.54 2.37
N ASP A 140 -18.82 21.97 2.11
CA ASP A 140 -18.40 23.35 2.36
C ASP A 140 -19.20 24.34 1.50
N GLU A 141 -19.47 23.98 0.23
CA GLU A 141 -20.34 24.74 -0.66
C GLU A 141 -21.78 24.82 -0.13
N GLU A 142 -22.36 23.69 0.31
CA GLU A 142 -23.69 23.64 0.90
C GLU A 142 -23.79 24.50 2.17
N VAL A 143 -22.82 24.38 3.08
CA VAL A 143 -22.75 25.18 4.31
C VAL A 143 -22.64 26.67 3.98
N SER A 144 -21.88 27.04 2.95
CA SER A 144 -21.78 28.43 2.50
C SER A 144 -23.12 28.96 1.99
N SER A 145 -23.85 28.16 1.18
CA SER A 145 -25.19 28.51 0.70
C SER A 145 -26.18 28.70 1.86
N LEU A 146 -26.22 27.75 2.79
CA LEU A 146 -27.10 27.81 3.96
C LEU A 146 -26.79 29.03 4.85
N ARG A 147 -25.51 29.38 5.02
CA ARG A 147 -25.12 30.60 5.75
C ARG A 147 -25.64 31.86 5.07
N GLN A 148 -25.61 31.92 3.75
CA GLN A 148 -26.15 33.04 2.99
C GLN A 148 -27.68 33.12 3.11
N GLU A 149 -28.37 31.99 3.00
CA GLU A 149 -29.82 31.92 3.21
C GLU A 149 -30.22 32.36 4.61
N LEU A 150 -29.50 31.92 5.64
CA LEU A 150 -29.73 32.33 7.03
C LEU A 150 -29.52 33.84 7.20
N ALA A 151 -28.49 34.42 6.59
CA ALA A 151 -28.25 35.86 6.62
C ALA A 151 -29.38 36.65 5.95
N ASN A 152 -29.86 36.17 4.80
CA ASN A 152 -31.00 36.77 4.10
C ASN A 152 -32.29 36.66 4.91
N ALA A 153 -32.56 35.51 5.51
CA ALA A 153 -33.72 35.30 6.37
C ALA A 153 -33.68 36.20 7.62
N ALA A 154 -32.51 36.35 8.25
CA ALA A 154 -32.31 37.25 9.38
C ALA A 154 -32.57 38.71 8.98
N LYS A 155 -32.09 39.12 7.80
CA LYS A 155 -32.36 40.45 7.25
C LYS A 155 -33.86 40.67 7.00
N GLY A 156 -34.52 39.73 6.33
CA GLY A 156 -35.96 39.82 6.06
C GLY A 156 -36.81 39.83 7.34
N LYS A 157 -36.40 39.08 8.37
CA LYS A 157 -37.03 39.14 9.69
C LYS A 157 -36.93 40.54 10.30
N LYS A 158 -35.74 41.15 10.26
CA LYS A 158 -35.54 42.51 10.78
C LYS A 158 -36.40 43.53 10.03
N GLU A 159 -36.42 43.46 8.70
CA GLU A 159 -37.27 44.35 7.88
C GLU A 159 -38.77 44.21 8.21
N ALA A 160 -39.22 42.98 8.49
CA ALA A 160 -40.60 42.73 8.92
C ALA A 160 -40.89 43.26 10.33
N GLU A 161 -39.94 43.17 11.26
CA GLU A 161 -40.04 43.76 12.61
C GLU A 161 -40.08 45.29 12.52
N ASP A 162 -39.17 45.91 11.77
CA ASP A 162 -39.14 47.36 11.54
C ASP A 162 -40.46 47.84 10.89
N GLY A 163 -40.96 47.12 9.87
CA GLY A 163 -42.24 47.43 9.22
C GLY A 163 -43.45 47.27 10.14
N LYS A 164 -43.41 46.30 11.07
CA LYS A 164 -44.46 46.15 12.09
C LYS A 164 -44.47 47.34 13.05
N GLU A 165 -43.31 47.81 13.51
CA GLU A 165 -43.19 48.99 14.36
C GLU A 165 -43.75 50.24 13.67
N GLU A 166 -43.45 50.43 12.37
CA GLU A 166 -43.99 51.53 11.57
C GLU A 166 -45.52 51.47 11.48
N VAL A 167 -46.08 50.29 11.18
CA VAL A 167 -47.54 50.10 11.09
C VAL A 167 -48.21 50.38 12.44
N GLU A 168 -47.62 49.92 13.55
CA GLU A 168 -48.16 50.17 14.88
C GLU A 168 -48.12 51.66 15.25
N ALA A 169 -47.06 52.38 14.87
CA ALA A 169 -46.97 53.82 15.07
C ALA A 169 -48.03 54.59 14.26
N ARG A 170 -48.24 54.22 12.99
CA ARG A 170 -49.29 54.82 12.14
C ARG A 170 -50.70 54.53 12.66
N LEU A 171 -50.93 53.33 13.20
CA LEU A 171 -52.21 52.99 13.80
C LEU A 171 -52.52 53.89 15.00
N LYS A 172 -51.57 54.07 15.92
CA LYS A 172 -51.71 54.99 17.06
C LYS A 172 -51.98 56.43 16.63
N GLU A 173 -51.33 56.88 15.56
CA GLU A 173 -51.58 58.22 14.99
C GLU A 173 -53.01 58.36 14.45
N VAL A 174 -53.50 57.34 13.72
CA VAL A 174 -54.88 57.31 13.20
C VAL A 174 -55.90 57.28 14.34
N GLU A 175 -55.68 56.44 15.36
CA GLU A 175 -56.53 56.38 16.55
C GLU A 175 -56.59 57.73 17.28
N ALA A 176 -55.46 58.42 17.43
CA ALA A 176 -55.41 59.75 18.05
C ALA A 176 -56.16 60.80 17.21
N LYS A 177 -56.03 60.76 15.89
CA LYS A 177 -56.78 61.65 14.98
C LYS A 177 -58.27 61.38 15.06
N LEU A 178 -58.69 60.11 15.09
CA LEU A 178 -60.09 59.73 15.22
C LEU A 178 -60.67 60.24 16.53
N ALA A 179 -59.97 60.03 17.64
CA ALA A 179 -60.40 60.53 18.96
C ALA A 179 -60.57 62.07 18.97
N ASN A 180 -59.68 62.81 18.29
CA ASN A 180 -59.82 64.26 18.15
C ASN A 180 -61.04 64.64 17.30
N VAL A 181 -61.27 63.96 16.18
CA VAL A 181 -62.44 64.20 15.32
C VAL A 181 -63.73 63.91 16.08
N GLU A 182 -63.79 62.83 16.85
CA GLU A 182 -64.93 62.50 17.71
C GLU A 182 -65.15 63.57 18.77
N ALA A 183 -64.09 64.00 19.46
CA ALA A 183 -64.16 65.05 20.47
C ALA A 183 -64.63 66.39 19.88
N ASP A 184 -64.10 66.79 18.72
CA ASP A 184 -64.51 68.00 18.00
C ASP A 184 -65.96 67.92 17.54
N PHE A 185 -66.40 66.75 17.05
CA PHE A 185 -67.80 66.53 16.68
C PHE A 185 -68.73 66.67 17.88
N VAL A 186 -68.41 66.04 19.02
CA VAL A 186 -69.21 66.12 20.24
C VAL A 186 -69.26 67.57 20.76
N ALA A 187 -68.12 68.24 20.84
CA ALA A 187 -68.03 69.62 21.33
C ALA A 187 -68.83 70.60 20.45
N ASN A 188 -68.86 70.36 19.14
CA ASN A 188 -69.57 71.22 18.18
C ASN A 188 -70.92 70.66 17.75
N PHE A 189 -71.42 69.60 18.39
CA PHE A 189 -72.66 68.94 17.99
C PHE A 189 -73.83 69.92 17.94
N HIS A 190 -73.91 70.84 18.91
CA HIS A 190 -74.93 71.88 18.98
C HIS A 190 -74.94 72.86 17.79
N ASN A 191 -73.83 72.93 17.04
CA ASN A 191 -73.69 73.78 15.86
C ASN A 191 -73.96 73.02 14.56
N THR A 192 -74.33 71.73 14.65
CA THR A 192 -74.63 70.91 13.47
C THR A 192 -76.09 71.03 13.07
N GLU A 193 -76.34 70.86 11.78
CA GLU A 193 -77.70 70.75 11.23
C GLU A 193 -78.49 69.61 11.89
N ALA A 194 -77.82 68.50 12.22
CA ALA A 194 -78.41 67.39 12.97
C ALA A 194 -78.94 67.81 14.35
N TYR A 195 -78.20 68.64 15.09
CA TYR A 195 -78.70 69.18 16.35
C TYR A 195 -79.80 70.20 16.16
N SER A 196 -79.72 71.08 15.15
CA SER A 196 -80.80 72.01 14.83
C SER A 196 -82.10 71.25 14.57
N ASN A 197 -82.05 70.23 13.72
CA ASN A 197 -83.20 69.37 13.41
C ASN A 197 -83.72 68.65 14.67
N PHE A 198 -82.82 68.09 15.49
CA PHE A 198 -83.18 67.46 16.76
C PHE A 198 -83.84 68.44 17.74
N SER A 199 -83.24 69.61 17.94
CA SER A 199 -83.72 70.65 18.87
C SER A 199 -85.06 71.21 18.41
N ASP A 200 -85.23 71.48 17.12
CA ASP A 200 -86.49 71.97 16.54
C ASP A 200 -87.60 70.94 16.71
N TYR A 201 -87.33 69.67 16.43
CA TYR A 201 -88.29 68.58 16.64
C TYR A 201 -88.73 68.51 18.11
N PHE A 202 -87.80 68.41 19.07
CA PHE A 202 -88.14 68.30 20.50
C PHE A 202 -88.78 69.58 21.05
N THR A 203 -88.41 70.75 20.54
CA THR A 203 -89.06 72.01 20.88
C THR A 203 -90.53 72.00 20.44
N ARG A 204 -90.81 71.54 19.22
CA ARG A 204 -92.19 71.38 18.72
C ARG A 204 -92.97 70.35 19.54
N VAL A 205 -92.37 69.20 19.89
CA VAL A 205 -93.00 68.20 20.77
C VAL A 205 -93.38 68.83 22.12
N GLY A 206 -92.43 69.50 22.79
CA GLY A 206 -92.70 70.14 24.09
C GLY A 206 -93.76 71.26 24.00
N GLN A 207 -93.77 72.04 22.91
CA GLN A 207 -94.82 73.02 22.65
C GLN A 207 -96.20 72.35 22.53
N GLN A 208 -96.31 71.19 21.88
CA GLN A 208 -97.56 70.43 21.79
C GLN A 208 -98.02 69.87 23.14
N GLU A 209 -97.09 69.38 23.97
CA GLU A 209 -97.42 68.91 25.32
C GLU A 209 -98.00 70.06 26.17
N VAL A 210 -97.39 71.25 26.11
CA VAL A 210 -97.87 72.44 26.82
C VAL A 210 -99.24 72.89 26.33
N LEU A 211 -99.48 72.90 25.01
CA LEU A 211 -100.79 73.23 24.44
C LEU A 211 -101.87 72.21 24.85
N THR A 212 -101.49 70.94 24.93
CA THR A 212 -102.38 69.86 25.41
C THR A 212 -102.73 70.05 26.89
N ALA A 213 -101.75 70.39 27.73
CA ALA A 213 -101.97 70.68 29.14
C ALA A 213 -102.84 71.93 29.33
N LEU A 214 -102.56 73.03 28.62
CA LEU A 214 -103.36 74.27 28.65
C LEU A 214 -104.82 74.06 28.27
N ARG A 215 -105.07 73.26 27.22
CA ARG A 215 -106.44 72.87 26.83
C ARG A 215 -107.15 72.07 27.92
N THR A 216 -106.41 71.26 28.65
CA THR A 216 -106.95 70.39 29.70
C THR A 216 -107.24 71.18 30.98
N ASP A 217 -106.33 72.04 31.41
CA ASP A 217 -106.40 72.74 32.70
C ASP A 217 -107.14 74.08 32.62
N HIS A 218 -107.20 74.70 31.43
CA HIS A 218 -107.85 75.99 31.18
C HIS A 218 -108.74 75.94 29.93
N PRO A 219 -109.90 75.25 29.98
CA PRO A 219 -110.75 75.01 28.80
C PRO A 219 -111.38 76.27 28.20
N ASP A 220 -111.47 77.35 28.97
CA ASP A 220 -112.01 78.64 28.51
C ASP A 220 -110.97 79.52 27.80
N PHE A 221 -109.70 79.11 27.79
CA PHE A 221 -108.63 79.80 27.09
C PHE A 221 -108.59 79.35 25.61
N ASP A 222 -108.64 80.28 24.67
CA ASP A 222 -108.69 79.94 23.24
C ASP A 222 -107.32 79.49 22.70
N VAL A 223 -107.05 78.19 22.85
CA VAL A 223 -105.80 77.54 22.43
C VAL A 223 -105.67 77.47 20.90
N LYS A 224 -106.75 77.62 20.12
CA LYS A 224 -106.71 77.44 18.64
C LYS A 224 -105.80 78.45 17.96
N THR A 225 -105.74 79.67 18.50
CA THR A 225 -104.84 80.73 18.01
C THR A 225 -103.35 80.41 18.27
N LEU A 226 -103.07 79.57 19.28
CA LEU A 226 -101.72 79.14 19.62
C LEU A 226 -101.32 77.88 18.85
N GLU A 227 -102.23 76.94 18.60
CA GLU A 227 -101.97 75.75 17.76
C GLU A 227 -101.68 76.10 16.30
N THR A 228 -102.32 77.13 15.77
CA THR A 228 -102.01 77.63 14.41
C THR A 228 -100.63 78.29 14.33
N ARG A 229 -100.09 78.77 15.44
CA ARG A 229 -98.76 79.39 15.52
C ARG A 229 -97.65 78.38 15.85
N PHE A 230 -97.99 77.29 16.53
CA PHE A 230 -97.10 76.21 16.90
C PHE A 230 -97.68 74.89 16.39
N PRO A 231 -97.44 74.53 15.11
CA PRO A 231 -97.95 73.28 14.55
C PRO A 231 -97.24 72.07 15.17
N PRO A 232 -97.88 70.88 15.14
CA PRO A 232 -97.22 69.65 15.59
C PRO A 232 -95.97 69.38 14.75
N PRO A 233 -94.95 68.71 15.30
CA PRO A 233 -93.82 68.27 14.50
C PRO A 233 -94.33 67.37 13.38
N ASP A 234 -93.98 67.71 12.14
CA ASP A 234 -94.41 66.98 10.95
C ASP A 234 -93.90 65.53 11.05
N ALA A 235 -94.79 64.56 10.84
CA ALA A 235 -94.43 63.15 10.67
C ALA A 235 -93.87 62.93 9.26
N GLU A 236 -92.84 63.67 8.88
CA GLU A 236 -92.16 63.49 7.60
C GLU A 236 -90.83 62.79 7.84
N GLY A 237 -90.92 61.47 7.68
CA GLY A 237 -89.82 60.52 7.70
C GLY A 237 -90.22 59.12 7.17
N GLU A 238 -91.42 58.96 6.60
CA GLU A 238 -91.72 57.88 5.65
C GLU A 238 -91.75 58.52 4.24
N GLU A 239 -90.57 58.72 3.66
CA GLU A 239 -90.43 58.68 2.20
C GLU A 239 -89.55 57.48 1.83
N ASP A 240 -90.09 56.70 0.89
CA ASP A 240 -89.56 55.46 0.34
C ASP A 240 -88.17 55.59 -0.32
N SER A 241 -87.39 54.50 -0.17
CA SER A 241 -86.24 54.03 -1.00
C SER A 241 -84.85 54.66 -0.82
#